data_AF-E6WDJ3-F1
#
_entry.id   AF-E6WDJ3-F1
#
_cell.length_a   1.000
_cell.length_b   1.000
_cell.length_c   1.000
_cell.angle_alpha   90.00
_cell.angle_beta   90.00
_cell.angle_gamma   90.00
#
_symmetry.space_group_name_H-M   'P 1'
#
loop_
_entity.id
_entity.type
_entity.pdbx_description
1 polymer ?
#
loop_
_entity_poly.entity_id
_entity_poly.type
_entity_poly.pdbx_seq_one_letter_code
_entity_poly.pdbx_strand_id
1 'polypeptide(L)'
;MMQEDIEARKAVLLTIKTEIIQRLHIQKNAAQIDDDTPLFGNGLKLDSVDATEILVLLDKTFGIQVSEGQDPSYMRSINTLASFVLKNRKH
;
A
#
# COMPACT_ATOMS: atom_id res chain seq x y z
N MET A 1 15.68 14.74 -11.81
CA MET A 1 14.61 14.15 -12.66
C MET A 1 14.53 12.64 -12.48
N MET A 2 15.35 11.75 -13.08
CA MET A 2 15.14 10.29 -12.90
C MET A 2 15.42 9.71 -11.50
N GLN A 3 16.31 10.31 -10.70
CA GLN A 3 16.61 9.82 -9.35
C GLN A 3 15.52 10.16 -8.31
N GLU A 4 14.86 11.30 -8.44
CA GLU A 4 13.84 11.75 -7.48
C GLU A 4 12.61 10.85 -7.51
N ASP A 5 12.18 10.42 -8.70
CA ASP A 5 11.02 9.53 -8.86
C ASP A 5 11.25 8.14 -8.25
N ILE A 6 12.48 7.62 -8.36
CA ILE A 6 12.87 6.32 -7.80
C ILE A 6 12.85 6.38 -6.27
N GLU A 7 13.43 7.43 -5.68
CA GLU A 7 13.48 7.58 -4.22
C GLU A 7 12.08 7.88 -3.65
N ALA A 8 11.26 8.67 -4.35
CA ALA A 8 9.87 8.89 -3.98
C ALA A 8 9.07 7.58 -3.97
N ARG A 9 9.26 6.72 -4.97
CA ARG A 9 8.61 5.40 -5.02
C ARG A 9 9.06 4.50 -3.87
N LYS A 10 10.36 4.42 -3.59
CA LYS A 10 10.89 3.63 -2.47
C LYS A 10 10.33 4.11 -1.13
N ALA A 11 10.25 5.42 -0.94
CA ALA A 11 9.65 6.00 0.26
C ALA A 11 8.19 5.58 0.41
N VAL A 12 7.38 5.67 -0.65
CA VAL A 12 5.98 5.22 -0.64
C VAL A 12 5.86 3.72 -0.33
N LEU A 13 6.68 2.88 -0.94
CA LEU A 13 6.69 1.43 -0.67
C LEU A 13 7.00 1.15 0.81
N LEU A 14 8.02 1.80 1.36
CA LEU A 14 8.41 1.63 2.76
C LEU A 14 7.31 2.09 3.72
N THR A 15 6.71 3.25 3.45
CA THR A 15 5.59 3.78 4.25
C THR A 15 4.40 2.81 4.23
N ILE A 16 3.99 2.34 3.05
CA ILE A 16 2.88 1.39 2.93
C ILE A 16 3.16 0.13 3.74
N LYS A 17 4.33 -0.50 3.56
CA LYS A 17 4.67 -1.72 4.30
C LYS A 17 4.66 -1.49 5.80
N THR A 18 5.21 -0.37 6.27
CA THR A 18 5.29 -0.03 7.69
C THR A 18 3.90 0.18 8.29
N GLU A 19 3.05 0.96 7.63
CA GLU A 19 1.67 1.21 8.09
C GLU A 19 0.84 -0.08 8.11
N ILE A 20 0.98 -0.94 7.09
CA ILE A 20 0.31 -2.24 7.05
C ILE A 20 0.76 -3.11 8.23
N ILE A 21 2.06 -3.20 8.49
CA ILE A 21 2.60 -3.96 9.62
C ILE A 21 2.04 -3.45 10.95
N GLN A 22 2.03 -2.14 11.15
CA GLN A 22 1.60 -1.51 12.40
C GLN A 22 0.10 -1.65 12.62
N ARG A 23 -0.73 -1.39 11.61
CA ARG A 23 -2.20 -1.45 11.71
C ARG A 23 -2.70 -2.87 11.85
N LEU A 24 -2.13 -3.79 11.09
CA LEU A 24 -2.56 -5.19 11.03
C LEU A 24 -1.75 -6.10 11.95
N HIS A 25 -0.88 -5.52 12.80
CA HIS A 25 -0.07 -6.24 13.79
C HIS A 25 0.72 -7.42 13.19
N ILE A 26 1.23 -7.26 11.97
CA ILE A 26 1.98 -8.32 11.27
C ILE A 26 3.34 -8.51 11.94
N GLN A 27 3.67 -9.73 12.34
CA GLN A 27 4.97 -10.07 12.92
C GLN A 27 6.07 -10.21 11.86
N LYS A 28 6.26 -9.15 11.04
CA LYS A 28 7.30 -9.06 10.00
C LYS A 28 7.81 -7.63 9.91
N ASN A 29 9.05 -7.47 9.46
CA ASN A 29 9.61 -6.16 9.13
C ASN A 29 9.32 -5.78 7.67
N ALA A 30 9.30 -4.48 7.36
CA ALA A 30 9.06 -4.00 5.99
C ALA A 30 10.08 -4.57 4.98
N ALA A 31 11.33 -4.79 5.40
CA ALA A 31 12.36 -5.41 4.57
C ALA A 31 12.11 -6.91 4.28
N GLN A 32 11.23 -7.58 5.04
CA GLN A 32 10.88 -9.00 4.85
C GLN A 32 9.64 -9.19 3.96
N ILE A 33 9.00 -8.10 3.54
CA ILE A 33 7.84 -8.11 2.65
C ILE A 33 8.34 -7.68 1.28
N ASP A 34 8.19 -8.54 0.27
CA ASP A 34 8.50 -8.19 -1.12
C ASP A 34 7.49 -7.18 -1.67
N ASP A 35 7.92 -6.30 -2.57
CA ASP A 35 7.03 -5.32 -3.22
C ASP A 35 5.93 -6.00 -4.06
N ASP A 36 6.20 -7.19 -4.60
CA ASP A 36 5.22 -7.97 -5.36
C ASP A 36 4.42 -8.94 -4.50
N THR A 37 4.59 -8.89 -3.17
CA THR A 37 3.81 -9.71 -2.23
C THR A 37 2.32 -9.39 -2.40
N PRO A 38 1.48 -10.40 -2.70
CA PRO A 38 0.04 -10.21 -2.73
C PRO A 38 -0.49 -9.76 -1.36
N LEU A 39 -1.40 -8.78 -1.32
CA LEU A 39 -2.02 -8.39 -0.05
C LEU A 39 -2.94 -9.51 0.47
N PHE A 40 -3.77 -10.05 -0.41
CA PHE A 40 -4.74 -11.09 -0.10
C PHE A 40 -4.26 -12.49 -0.49
N GLY A 41 -4.93 -13.52 0.04
CA GLY A 41 -4.65 -14.90 -0.32
C GLY A 41 -3.27 -15.35 0.17
N ASN A 42 -2.39 -15.78 -0.75
CA ASN A 42 -1.13 -16.46 -0.37
C ASN A 42 0.02 -15.53 0.07
N GLY A 43 -0.14 -14.20 0.00
CA GLY A 43 0.91 -13.26 0.40
C GLY A 43 0.82 -12.84 1.87
N LEU A 44 0.34 -11.63 2.14
CA LEU A 44 0.14 -11.13 3.51
C LEU A 44 -1.08 -11.76 4.21
N LYS A 45 -1.90 -12.54 3.49
CA LYS A 45 -3.08 -13.25 4.01
C LYS A 45 -4.09 -12.31 4.69
N LEU A 46 -4.19 -11.08 4.17
CA LEU A 46 -5.18 -10.12 4.66
C LEU A 46 -6.60 -10.63 4.38
N ASP A 47 -7.52 -10.30 5.27
CA ASP A 47 -8.94 -10.60 5.10
C ASP A 47 -9.75 -9.38 4.62
N SER A 48 -11.08 -9.52 4.54
CA SER A 48 -11.97 -8.43 4.11
C SER A 48 -12.06 -7.29 5.13
N VAL A 49 -11.79 -7.55 6.41
CA VAL A 49 -11.77 -6.53 7.46
C VAL A 49 -10.50 -5.70 7.31
N ASP A 50 -9.36 -6.36 7.12
CA ASP A 50 -8.05 -5.73 6.88
C ASP A 50 -8.06 -4.84 5.63
N ALA A 51 -8.82 -5.21 4.59
CA ALA A 51 -8.99 -4.39 3.40
C ALA A 51 -9.50 -2.97 3.74
N THR A 52 -10.35 -2.85 4.75
CA THR A 52 -10.89 -1.55 5.20
C THR A 52 -9.79 -0.71 5.86
N GLU A 53 -8.88 -1.33 6.63
CA GLU A 53 -7.72 -0.63 7.20
C GLU A 53 -6.77 -0.11 6.13
N ILE A 54 -6.61 -0.81 5.00
CA ILE A 54 -5.84 -0.31 3.85
C ILE A 54 -6.48 0.96 3.28
N LEU A 55 -7.81 1.02 3.16
CA LEU A 55 -8.51 2.22 2.69
C LEU A 55 -8.33 3.39 3.66
N VAL A 56 -8.42 3.13 4.97
CA VAL A 56 -8.17 4.13 6.01
C VAL A 56 -6.71 4.61 5.97
N LEU A 57 -5.75 3.72 5.73
CA LEU A 57 -4.34 4.05 5.54
C LEU A 57 -4.16 5.00 4.35
N LEU A 58 -4.82 4.75 3.22
CA LEU A 58 -4.74 5.61 2.04
C LEU A 58 -5.24 7.02 2.32
N ASP A 59 -6.38 7.15 3.01
CA ASP A 59 -6.94 8.45 3.40
C ASP A 59 -6.07 9.16 4.44
N LYS A 60 -5.70 8.47 5.53
CA LYS A 60 -4.95 9.09 6.65
C LYS A 60 -3.50 9.41 6.33
N THR A 61 -2.83 8.57 5.55
CA THR A 61 -1.39 8.70 5.28
C THR A 61 -1.13 9.51 4.02
N PHE A 62 -1.96 9.33 2.99
CA PHE A 62 -1.74 9.93 1.67
C PHE A 62 -2.82 10.92 1.26
N GLY A 63 -3.90 11.08 2.03
CA GLY A 63 -5.04 11.95 1.67
C GLY A 63 -5.83 11.42 0.48
N ILE A 64 -5.75 10.11 0.20
CA ILE A 64 -6.37 9.49 -0.98
C ILE A 64 -7.66 8.80 -0.54
N GLN A 65 -8.79 9.36 -0.97
CA GLN A 65 -10.09 8.75 -0.79
C GLN A 65 -10.44 7.89 -2.00
N VAL A 66 -10.65 6.59 -1.75
CA VAL A 66 -11.12 5.66 -2.77
C VAL A 66 -12.64 5.68 -2.80
N SER A 67 -13.22 6.03 -3.94
CA SER A 67 -14.67 6.00 -4.15
C SER A 67 -15.18 4.60 -4.51
N GLU A 68 -16.45 4.34 -4.20
CA GLU A 68 -17.15 3.14 -4.65
C GLU A 68 -17.13 3.06 -6.19
N GLY A 69 -16.68 1.92 -6.73
CA GLY A 69 -16.52 1.70 -8.18
C GLY A 69 -15.09 1.83 -8.70
N GLN A 70 -14.11 2.19 -7.85
CA GLN A 70 -12.70 2.06 -8.22
C GLN A 70 -12.32 0.59 -8.43
N ASP A 71 -11.50 0.32 -9.44
CA ASP A 71 -11.02 -1.02 -9.74
C ASP A 71 -10.16 -1.55 -8.57
N PRO A 72 -10.54 -2.64 -7.89
CA PRO A 72 -9.80 -3.17 -6.75
C PRO A 72 -8.40 -3.70 -7.11
N SER A 73 -8.01 -3.70 -8.40
CA SER A 73 -6.69 -4.11 -8.86
C SER A 73 -5.53 -3.38 -8.18
N TYR A 74 -5.73 -2.16 -7.67
CA TYR A 74 -4.71 -1.46 -6.89
C TYR A 74 -4.35 -2.17 -5.58
N MET A 75 -5.24 -2.98 -5.01
CA MET A 75 -5.00 -3.76 -3.78
C MET A 75 -4.43 -5.16 -4.04
N ARG A 76 -3.94 -5.46 -5.24
CA ARG A 76 -3.37 -6.77 -5.55
C ARG A 76 -2.06 -7.04 -4.80
N SER A 77 -1.12 -6.09 -4.81
CA SER A 77 0.18 -6.18 -4.15
C SER A 77 0.62 -4.82 -3.59
N ILE A 78 1.74 -4.81 -2.85
CA ILE A 78 2.34 -3.57 -2.36
C ILE A 78 2.73 -2.65 -3.53
N ASN A 79 3.26 -3.22 -4.62
CA ASN A 79 3.64 -2.49 -5.83
C ASN A 79 2.46 -1.82 -6.54
N THR A 80 1.31 -2.51 -6.65
CA THR A 80 0.12 -1.91 -7.26
C THR A 80 -0.43 -0.79 -6.39
N LEU A 81 -0.40 -0.98 -5.06
CA LEU A 81 -0.86 0.02 -4.10
C LEU A 81 0.02 1.27 -4.13
N ALA A 82 1.35 1.11 -4.15
CA ALA A 82 2.29 2.22 -4.29
C ALA A 82 2.11 2.97 -5.62
N SER A 83 1.85 2.25 -6.70
CA SER A 83 1.61 2.87 -8.01
C SER A 83 0.30 3.66 -8.01
N PHE A 84 -0.74 3.15 -7.35
CA PHE A 84 -1.99 3.86 -7.16
C PHE A 84 -1.80 5.11 -6.29
N VAL A 85 -1.02 5.03 -5.20
CA VAL A 85 -0.69 6.17 -4.35
C VAL A 85 0.03 7.24 -5.14
N LEU A 86 1.12 6.89 -5.84
CA LEU A 86 1.91 7.85 -6.62
C LEU A 86 1.08 8.53 -7.71
N LYS A 87 0.12 7.81 -8.32
CA LYS A 87 -0.76 8.37 -9.35
C LYS A 87 -1.81 9.35 -8.78
N ASN A 88 -2.29 9.12 -7.56
CA ASN A 88 -3.37 9.90 -6.95
C ASN A 88 -2.89 10.92 -5.91
N ARG A 89 -1.63 10.87 -5.51
CA ARG A 89 -1.03 11.83 -4.60
C ARG A 89 -1.01 13.19 -5.29
N LYS A 90 -1.90 14.08 -4.85
CA LYS A 90 -1.83 15.49 -5.24
C LYS A 90 -0.62 16.12 -4.55
N HIS A 91 0.26 16.70 -5.36
CA HIS A 91 1.34 17.56 -4.89
C HIS A 91 0.79 18.82 -4.22
#